data_AF-A0A835QPP1-F1
#
_entry.id   AF-A0A835QPP1-F1
#
_cell.length_a   1.000
_cell.length_b   1.000
_cell.length_c   1.000
_cell.angle_alpha   90.00
_cell.angle_beta   90.00
_cell.angle_gamma   90.00
#
_symmetry.space_group_name_H-M   'P 1'
#
loop_
_entity.id
_entity.type
_entity.pdbx_description
1 polymer ?
#
loop_
_entity_poly.entity_id
_entity_poly.type
_entity_poly.pdbx_seq_one_letter_code
_entity_poly.pdbx_strand_id
1 'polypeptide(L)'
;MMVEEAKRMKNRTRTDGRAMKATSKHDKDLDKTTKQEAGNLNKSWRCLSRRERRNALQQDVDKLTKKLRHEEDVHRALRRAFTRPLGALPRLPSYLPSYTLELLAEVAVLEEEVVRLEELLLNFRQCLNQETICISEATAKSSVPNLADKERVPIIQECFK
;
A
#
# COMPACT_ATOMS: atom_id res chain seq x y z
N MET A 1 -55.21 62.77 36.76
CA MET A 1 -54.28 63.55 37.60
C MET A 1 -52.87 63.34 37.08
N MET A 2 -52.36 64.31 36.33
CA MET A 2 -50.91 64.55 36.22
C MET A 2 -50.43 65.25 37.50
N VAL A 3 -49.11 65.18 37.75
CA VAL A 3 -48.23 65.96 38.67
C VAL A 3 -47.15 64.94 39.14
N GLU A 4 -45.98 64.88 38.50
CA GLU A 4 -44.75 65.66 38.82
C GLU A 4 -43.98 65.02 40.00
N GLU A 5 -42.65 64.97 40.10
CA GLU A 5 -41.56 65.64 39.39
C GLU A 5 -40.22 64.93 39.69
N ALA A 6 -39.19 65.40 39.00
CA ALA A 6 -37.83 64.90 38.87
C ALA A 6 -36.93 64.95 40.12
N LYS A 7 -35.82 64.19 40.05
CA LYS A 7 -34.47 64.47 40.57
C LYS A 7 -33.58 63.30 40.12
N ARG A 8 -32.32 63.41 39.71
CA ARG A 8 -31.40 64.51 39.42
C ARG A 8 -30.19 63.85 38.77
N MET A 9 -29.71 64.43 37.67
CA MET A 9 -28.55 64.01 36.88
C MET A 9 -27.24 64.19 37.68
N LYS A 10 -26.27 63.26 37.54
CA LYS A 10 -24.86 63.50 37.89
C LYS A 10 -23.93 62.75 36.92
N ASN A 11 -22.74 63.30 36.73
CA ASN A 11 -22.05 63.55 35.48
C ASN A 11 -20.63 62.96 35.45
N ARG A 12 -20.19 62.59 34.23
CA ARG A 12 -18.83 62.29 33.71
C ARG A 12 -17.61 62.50 34.63
N THR A 13 -16.70 61.52 34.59
CA THR A 13 -15.27 61.76 34.34
C THR A 13 -14.66 60.63 33.51
N ARG A 14 -14.14 60.99 32.33
CA ARG A 14 -13.17 60.21 31.55
C ARG A 14 -11.79 60.46 32.15
N THR A 15 -10.97 59.42 32.28
CA THR A 15 -9.53 59.55 32.48
C THR A 15 -8.83 58.78 31.37
N ASP A 16 -8.16 59.54 30.51
CA ASP A 16 -7.20 59.05 29.52
C ASP A 16 -5.91 58.62 30.23
N GLY A 17 -5.41 57.43 29.89
CA GLY A 17 -4.08 56.94 30.22
C GLY A 17 -3.38 56.49 28.95
N ARG A 18 -2.61 57.39 28.36
CA ARG A 18 -1.82 57.21 27.13
C ARG A 18 -0.55 56.39 27.40
N ALA A 19 -0.36 55.37 26.56
CA ALA A 19 0.88 54.79 26.01
C ALA A 19 2.08 54.46 26.93
N MET A 20 2.57 53.20 26.82
CA MET A 20 3.96 52.91 26.47
C MET A 20 4.07 51.63 25.61
N LYS A 21 4.92 51.71 24.59
CA LYS A 21 5.31 50.66 23.64
C LYS A 21 6.69 50.15 24.05
N ALA A 22 6.89 48.84 24.13
CA ALA A 22 8.21 48.23 24.02
C ALA A 22 8.09 46.81 23.49
N THR A 23 8.57 46.61 22.27
CA THR A 23 8.93 45.32 21.70
C THR A 23 10.24 44.84 22.35
N SER A 24 10.31 43.60 22.80
CA SER A 24 11.59 42.91 23.03
C SER A 24 11.45 41.47 22.56
N LYS A 25 12.01 41.20 21.38
CA LYS A 25 12.29 39.85 20.91
C LYS A 25 13.45 39.30 21.74
N HIS A 26 13.35 38.06 22.20
CA HIS A 26 14.53 37.28 22.54
C HIS A 26 14.29 35.83 22.14
N ASP A 27 15.12 35.36 21.22
CA ASP A 27 15.19 33.99 20.75
C ASP A 27 15.50 33.03 21.89
N LYS A 28 14.77 31.91 21.93
CA LYS A 28 15.22 30.64 22.50
C LYS A 28 14.64 29.51 21.67
N ASP A 29 15.49 28.97 20.80
CA ASP A 29 15.37 27.62 20.28
C ASP A 29 15.16 26.65 21.45
N LEU A 30 14.05 25.91 21.41
CA LEU A 30 13.86 24.74 22.26
C LEU A 30 13.02 23.71 21.52
N ASP A 31 13.75 22.80 20.87
CA ASP A 31 13.35 21.41 20.68
C ASP A 31 12.62 20.88 21.92
N LYS A 32 11.32 20.59 21.76
CA LYS A 32 10.47 19.71 22.59
C LYS A 32 8.99 19.85 22.20
N THR A 33 8.61 19.34 21.04
CA THR A 33 7.19 19.12 20.69
C THR A 33 6.97 17.64 20.39
N THR A 34 7.02 16.79 21.42
CA THR A 34 6.53 15.40 21.28
C THR A 34 6.03 14.76 22.58
N LYS A 35 5.78 15.51 23.66
CA LYS A 35 5.30 14.93 24.93
C LYS A 35 4.13 15.65 25.62
N GLN A 36 3.52 16.68 25.00
CA GLN A 36 2.44 17.47 25.62
C GLN A 36 1.02 17.22 25.10
N GLU A 37 0.79 16.30 24.17
CA GLU A 37 -0.57 16.09 23.61
C GLU A 37 -1.40 15.07 24.40
N ALA A 38 -0.78 14.04 24.98
CA ALA A 38 -1.50 13.00 25.74
C ALA A 38 -2.15 13.55 27.03
N GLY A 39 -1.54 14.56 27.67
CA GLY A 39 -2.03 15.13 28.94
C GLY A 39 -3.19 16.12 28.79
N ASN A 40 -3.40 16.70 27.60
CA ASN A 40 -4.41 17.75 27.38
C ASN A 40 -5.75 17.21 26.84
N LEU A 41 -5.72 16.12 26.05
CA LEU A 41 -6.93 15.44 25.58
C LEU A 41 -7.80 14.94 26.75
N ASN A 42 -7.16 14.43 27.80
CA ASN A 42 -7.86 13.85 28.95
C ASN A 42 -8.55 14.89 29.85
N LYS A 43 -8.12 16.16 29.82
CA LYS A 43 -8.84 17.28 30.46
C LYS A 43 -9.98 17.77 29.57
N SER A 44 -9.77 17.82 28.25
CA SER A 44 -10.79 18.20 27.26
C SER A 44 -12.05 17.34 27.38
N TRP A 45 -11.92 16.01 27.41
CA TRP A 45 -13.06 15.11 27.50
C TRP A 45 -13.96 15.33 28.72
N ARG A 46 -13.42 15.68 29.88
CA ARG A 46 -14.23 15.95 31.09
C ARG A 46 -15.05 17.23 30.98
N CYS A 47 -14.56 18.22 30.23
CA CYS A 47 -15.21 19.51 30.03
C CYS A 47 -16.14 19.57 28.81
N LEU A 48 -16.08 18.59 27.90
CA LEU A 48 -17.00 18.52 26.76
C LEU A 48 -18.43 18.21 27.21
N SER A 49 -19.36 19.02 26.71
CA SER A 49 -20.79 18.78 26.79
C SER A 49 -21.17 17.45 26.15
N ARG A 50 -22.31 16.87 26.56
CA ARG A 50 -22.82 15.62 25.97
C ARG A 50 -22.96 15.70 24.45
N ARG A 51 -23.29 16.88 23.91
CA ARG A 51 -23.43 17.13 22.47
C ARG A 51 -22.07 17.08 21.76
N GLU A 52 -21.05 17.73 22.32
CA GLU A 52 -19.71 17.73 21.73
C GLU A 52 -19.09 16.33 21.73
N ARG A 53 -19.29 15.57 22.82
CA ARG A 53 -18.84 14.17 22.87
C ARG A 53 -19.52 13.30 21.81
N ARG A 54 -20.84 13.45 21.63
CA ARG A 54 -21.57 12.74 20.58
C ARG A 54 -21.05 13.11 19.20
N ASN A 55 -20.81 14.39 18.94
CA ASN A 55 -20.29 14.86 17.66
C ASN A 55 -18.86 14.33 17.40
N ALA A 56 -17.98 14.35 18.41
CA ALA A 56 -16.63 13.82 18.30
C ALA A 56 -16.64 12.32 17.99
N LEU A 57 -17.46 11.55 18.71
CA LEU A 57 -17.62 10.12 18.44
C LEU A 57 -18.16 9.86 17.03
N GLN A 58 -19.14 10.65 16.57
CA GLN A 58 -19.66 10.51 15.21
C GLN A 58 -18.58 10.80 14.16
N GLN A 59 -17.78 11.85 14.36
CA GLN A 59 -16.66 12.15 13.47
C GLN A 59 -15.63 11.02 13.45
N ASP A 60 -15.35 10.40 14.59
CA ASP A 60 -14.42 9.29 14.66
C ASP A 60 -14.99 8.04 14.00
N VAL A 61 -16.29 7.75 14.15
CA VAL A 61 -16.98 6.70 13.37
C VAL A 61 -16.82 6.96 11.87
N ASP A 62 -17.10 8.18 11.40
CA ASP A 62 -17.00 8.52 9.98
C ASP A 62 -15.55 8.37 9.45
N LYS A 63 -14.55 8.77 10.25
CA LYS A 63 -13.12 8.57 9.93
C LYS A 63 -12.79 7.08 9.86
N LEU A 64 -13.23 6.28 10.82
CA LEU A 64 -12.99 4.85 10.87
C LEU A 64 -13.66 4.14 9.69
N THR A 65 -14.89 4.51 9.35
CA THR A 65 -15.58 3.97 8.17
C THR A 65 -14.83 4.29 6.87
N LYS A 66 -14.25 5.49 6.74
CA LYS A 66 -13.42 5.83 5.57
C LYS A 66 -12.14 4.99 5.50
N LYS A 67 -11.46 4.79 6.62
CA LYS A 67 -10.27 3.93 6.71
C LYS A 67 -10.60 2.48 6.36
N LEU A 68 -11.69 1.95 6.90
CA LEU A 68 -12.13 0.58 6.63
C LEU A 68 -12.36 0.36 5.14
N ARG A 69 -13.09 1.27 4.46
CA ARG A 69 -13.29 1.18 3.00
C ARG A 69 -11.98 1.18 2.23
N HIS A 70 -11.03 2.03 2.62
CA HIS A 70 -9.73 2.09 1.97
C HIS A 70 -8.97 0.77 2.10
N GLU A 71 -8.93 0.19 3.30
CA GLU A 71 -8.31 -1.12 3.53
C GLU A 71 -9.02 -2.23 2.73
N GLU A 72 -10.35 -2.24 2.68
CA GLU A 72 -11.13 -3.19 1.87
C GLU A 72 -10.85 -3.03 0.36
N ASP A 73 -10.68 -1.79 -0.11
CA ASP A 73 -10.35 -1.47 -1.49
C ASP A 73 -8.93 -1.91 -1.87
N VAL A 74 -7.98 -1.74 -0.96
CA VAL A 74 -6.60 -2.22 -1.08
C VAL A 74 -6.60 -3.75 -1.09
N HIS A 75 -7.24 -4.39 -0.12
CA HIS A 75 -7.33 -5.85 -0.03
C HIS A 75 -7.97 -6.46 -1.28
N ARG A 76 -9.05 -5.85 -1.80
CA ARG A 76 -9.68 -6.29 -3.04
C ARG A 76 -8.72 -6.17 -4.23
N ALA A 77 -7.96 -5.09 -4.32
CA ALA A 77 -6.97 -4.90 -5.38
C ALA A 77 -5.85 -5.95 -5.30
N LEU A 78 -5.30 -6.19 -4.10
CA LEU A 78 -4.29 -7.22 -3.87
C LEU A 78 -4.82 -8.62 -4.17
N ARG A 79 -6.06 -8.93 -3.77
CA ARG A 79 -6.71 -10.21 -4.10
C ARG A 79 -6.80 -10.40 -5.61
N ARG A 80 -7.23 -9.38 -6.35
CA ARG A 80 -7.25 -9.44 -7.83
C ARG A 80 -5.87 -9.64 -8.41
N ALA A 81 -4.85 -9.03 -7.81
CA ALA A 81 -3.46 -9.20 -8.23
C ALA A 81 -2.99 -10.64 -8.05
N PHE A 82 -3.33 -11.30 -6.94
CA PHE A 82 -2.89 -12.67 -6.65
C PHE A 82 -3.75 -13.78 -7.27
N THR A 83 -4.96 -13.47 -7.77
CA THR A 83 -5.84 -14.45 -8.44
C THR A 83 -5.78 -14.37 -9.96
N ARG A 84 -4.88 -13.57 -10.53
CA ARG A 84 -4.70 -13.48 -11.97
C ARG A 84 -3.96 -14.72 -12.51
N PRO A 85 -4.07 -15.02 -13.81
CA PRO A 85 -3.18 -15.98 -14.44
C PRO A 85 -1.70 -15.56 -14.27
N LEU A 86 -0.84 -16.51 -13.92
CA LEU A 86 0.60 -16.27 -13.78
C LEU A 86 1.16 -15.69 -15.08
N GLY A 87 2.08 -14.74 -14.97
CA GLY A 87 2.69 -14.05 -16.12
C GLY A 87 1.90 -12.84 -16.65
N ALA A 88 0.60 -12.70 -16.34
CA ALA A 88 -0.14 -11.50 -16.67
C ALA A 88 0.17 -10.37 -15.67
N LEU A 89 0.34 -9.12 -16.11
CA LEU A 89 0.53 -7.98 -15.18
C LEU A 89 -0.78 -7.67 -14.41
N PRO A 90 -0.75 -7.51 -13.08
CA PRO A 90 -1.95 -7.17 -12.32
C PRO A 90 -2.43 -5.75 -12.67
N ARG A 91 -3.73 -5.60 -12.95
CA ARG A 91 -4.35 -4.27 -13.13
C ARG A 91 -4.55 -3.61 -11.77
N LEU A 92 -3.54 -2.85 -11.36
CA LEU A 92 -3.50 -2.24 -10.04
C LEU A 92 -3.99 -0.79 -10.06
N PRO A 93 -4.87 -0.41 -9.13
CA PRO A 93 -5.29 0.97 -8.97
C PRO A 93 -4.20 1.83 -8.30
N SER A 94 -4.15 3.12 -8.66
CA SER A 94 -3.13 4.08 -8.21
C SER A 94 -3.21 4.49 -6.73
N TYR A 95 -4.27 4.08 -6.01
CA TYR A 95 -4.38 4.31 -4.57
C TYR A 95 -3.56 3.31 -3.74
N LEU A 96 -2.96 2.29 -4.37
CA LEU A 96 -1.99 1.43 -3.72
C LEU A 96 -0.68 2.18 -3.48
N PRO A 97 0.03 1.89 -2.37
CA PRO A 97 1.38 2.42 -2.16
C PRO A 97 2.30 2.05 -3.34
N SER A 98 3.14 3.00 -3.77
CA SER A 98 4.02 2.83 -4.94
C SER A 98 4.94 1.63 -4.82
N TYR A 99 5.50 1.41 -3.63
CA TYR A 99 6.34 0.24 -3.35
C TYR A 99 5.59 -1.07 -3.57
N THR A 100 4.30 -1.13 -3.22
CA THR A 100 3.48 -2.31 -3.45
C THR A 100 3.18 -2.51 -4.94
N LEU A 101 2.95 -1.43 -5.69
CA LEU A 101 2.77 -1.51 -7.14
C LEU A 101 4.03 -2.08 -7.84
N GLU A 102 5.20 -1.59 -7.44
CA GLU A 102 6.49 -2.02 -7.96
C GLU A 102 6.76 -3.49 -7.68
N LEU A 103 6.63 -3.92 -6.42
CA LEU A 103 6.81 -5.33 -6.04
C LEU A 103 5.88 -6.26 -6.81
N LEU A 104 4.60 -5.89 -6.97
CA LEU A 104 3.64 -6.72 -7.68
C LEU A 104 3.96 -6.81 -9.18
N ALA A 105 4.55 -5.77 -9.76
CA ALA A 105 5.04 -5.80 -11.13
C ALA A 105 6.29 -6.68 -11.27
N GLU A 106 7.24 -6.58 -10.34
CA GLU A 106 8.43 -7.43 -10.30
C GLU A 106 8.05 -8.91 -10.19
N VAL A 107 7.16 -9.25 -9.26
CA VAL A 107 6.65 -10.62 -9.09
C VAL A 107 5.98 -11.12 -10.37
N ALA A 108 5.22 -10.28 -11.08
CA ALA A 108 4.61 -10.66 -12.36
C ALA A 108 5.64 -11.03 -13.43
N VAL A 109 6.75 -10.29 -13.50
CA VAL A 109 7.85 -10.58 -14.44
C VAL A 109 8.55 -11.89 -14.06
N LEU A 110 8.77 -12.13 -12.78
CA LEU A 110 9.36 -13.39 -12.31
C LEU A 110 8.46 -14.59 -12.58
N GLU A 111 7.15 -14.44 -12.39
CA GLU A 111 6.17 -15.48 -12.72
C GLU A 111 6.23 -15.85 -14.20
N GLU A 112 6.29 -14.86 -15.10
CA GLU A 112 6.44 -15.10 -16.54
C GLU A 112 7.72 -15.86 -16.86
N GLU A 113 8.85 -15.47 -16.25
CA GLU A 113 10.12 -16.13 -16.49
C GLU A 113 10.12 -17.58 -15.99
N VAL A 114 9.49 -17.86 -14.85
CA VAL A 114 9.33 -19.23 -14.35
C VAL A 114 8.51 -20.06 -15.32
N VAL A 115 7.37 -19.55 -15.79
CA VAL A 115 6.51 -20.26 -16.77
C VAL A 115 7.30 -20.56 -18.06
N ARG A 116 8.03 -19.57 -18.59
CA ARG A 116 8.86 -19.75 -19.79
C ARG A 116 9.94 -20.82 -19.60
N LEU A 117 10.59 -20.85 -18.43
CA LEU A 117 11.61 -21.85 -18.10
C LEU A 117 11.01 -23.25 -17.94
N GLU A 118 9.83 -23.36 -17.34
CA GLU A 118 9.10 -24.62 -17.19
C GLU A 118 8.69 -25.19 -18.56
N GLU A 119 8.19 -24.36 -19.47
CA GLU A 119 7.89 -24.76 -20.85
C GLU A 119 9.13 -25.31 -21.58
N LEU A 120 10.26 -24.61 -21.45
CA LEU A 120 11.52 -25.05 -22.04
C LEU A 120 11.99 -26.40 -21.45
N LEU A 121 11.88 -26.57 -20.13
CA LEU A 121 12.23 -27.82 -19.44
C LEU A 121 11.32 -28.97 -19.89
N LEU A 122 10.02 -28.72 -20.02
CA LEU A 122 9.06 -29.70 -20.53
C LEU A 122 9.39 -30.12 -21.96
N ASN A 123 9.76 -29.17 -22.83
CA ASN A 123 10.19 -29.45 -24.20
C ASN A 123 11.44 -30.33 -24.24
N PHE A 124 12.47 -30.02 -23.44
CA PHE A 124 13.67 -30.87 -23.37
C PHE A 124 13.34 -32.29 -22.93
N ARG A 125 12.46 -32.45 -21.93
CA ARG A 125 12.04 -33.78 -21.48
C ARG A 125 11.32 -34.55 -22.58
N GLN A 126 10.46 -33.88 -23.35
CA GLN A 126 9.77 -34.50 -24.49
C GLN A 126 10.75 -34.93 -25.58
N CYS A 127 11.70 -34.06 -25.94
CA CYS A 127 12.75 -34.38 -26.89
C CYS A 127 13.56 -35.63 -26.48
N LEU A 128 13.99 -35.70 -25.21
CA LEU A 128 14.74 -36.84 -24.69
C LEU A 128 13.90 -38.13 -24.67
N ASN A 129 12.60 -38.03 -24.36
CA ASN A 129 11.71 -39.19 -24.40
C ASN A 129 11.53 -39.71 -25.83
N GLN A 130 11.35 -38.82 -26.81
CA GLN A 130 11.27 -39.20 -28.22
C GLN A 130 12.57 -39.85 -28.69
N GLU A 131 13.73 -39.30 -28.32
CA GLU A 131 15.04 -39.87 -28.62
C GLU A 131 15.17 -41.30 -28.05
N THR A 132 14.77 -41.50 -26.80
CA THR A 132 14.81 -42.82 -26.16
C THR A 132 13.91 -43.82 -26.89
N ILE A 133 12.70 -43.41 -27.30
CA ILE A 133 11.78 -44.25 -28.08
C ILE A 133 12.41 -44.61 -29.44
N CYS A 134 12.90 -43.63 -30.19
CA CYS A 134 13.52 -43.85 -31.49
C CYS A 134 14.73 -44.81 -31.41
N ILE A 135 15.58 -44.65 -30.39
CA ILE A 135 16.72 -45.54 -30.16
C ILE A 135 16.21 -46.96 -29.86
N SER A 136 15.22 -47.10 -28.98
CA SER A 136 14.66 -48.41 -28.63
C SER A 136 14.10 -49.14 -29.86
N GLU A 137 13.35 -48.43 -30.71
CA GLU A 137 12.80 -48.99 -31.95
C GLU A 137 13.90 -49.39 -32.94
N ALA A 138 14.94 -48.56 -33.08
CA ALA A 138 16.08 -48.88 -33.94
C ALA A 138 16.81 -50.15 -33.46
N THR A 139 17.01 -50.29 -32.14
CA THR A 139 17.64 -51.49 -31.55
C THR A 139 16.75 -52.73 -31.61
N ALA A 140 15.42 -52.59 -31.58
CA ALA A 140 14.48 -53.69 -31.69
C ALA A 140 14.31 -54.19 -33.15
N LYS A 141 14.49 -53.30 -34.14
CA LYS A 141 14.43 -53.62 -35.58
C LYS A 141 15.74 -54.22 -36.10
N SER A 142 16.88 -53.99 -35.45
CA SER A 142 18.18 -54.60 -35.80
C SER A 142 18.42 -55.89 -35.01
N SER A 143 18.12 -57.05 -35.59
CA SER A 143 18.38 -58.35 -34.99
C SER A 143 19.86 -58.77 -35.07
N VAL A 144 20.82 -58.01 -34.51
CA VAL A 144 22.18 -58.51 -34.17
C VAL A 144 22.79 -57.64 -33.04
N PRO A 145 23.27 -58.21 -31.93
CA PRO A 145 24.05 -57.47 -30.95
C PRO A 145 25.54 -57.47 -31.35
N ASN A 146 26.06 -56.28 -31.67
CA ASN A 146 27.44 -55.79 -31.55
C ASN A 146 27.84 -54.97 -32.78
N LEU A 147 28.16 -53.69 -32.61
CA LEU A 147 29.54 -53.23 -32.44
C LEU A 147 29.54 -51.74 -32.13
N ALA A 148 30.48 -51.33 -31.30
CA ALA A 148 30.76 -49.95 -30.96
C ALA A 148 31.08 -49.10 -32.21
N ASP A 149 30.45 -47.93 -32.32
CA ASP A 149 30.95 -46.77 -33.07
C ASP A 149 30.29 -45.52 -32.46
N LYS A 150 31.07 -44.76 -31.69
CA LYS A 150 31.69 -43.48 -32.09
C LYS A 150 30.64 -42.42 -32.47
N GLU A 151 30.57 -41.41 -31.59
CA GLU A 151 29.98 -40.10 -31.84
C GLU A 151 28.54 -40.10 -32.37
N ARG A 152 27.58 -40.56 -31.55
CA ARG A 152 26.22 -40.00 -31.66
C ARG A 152 26.24 -38.61 -31.05
N VAL A 153 26.57 -37.62 -31.87
CA VAL A 153 26.30 -36.22 -31.57
C VAL A 153 24.80 -36.11 -31.30
N PRO A 154 24.40 -35.57 -30.15
CA PRO A 154 23.01 -35.63 -29.75
C PRO A 154 22.20 -34.64 -30.60
N ILE A 155 21.06 -35.10 -31.11
CA ILE A 155 20.10 -34.33 -31.96
C ILE A 155 19.44 -33.17 -31.18
N ILE A 156 19.91 -32.90 -29.96
CA ILE A 156 19.47 -31.80 -29.09
C ILE A 156 19.54 -30.44 -29.84
N GLN A 157 20.36 -30.33 -30.88
CA GLN A 157 20.47 -29.13 -31.71
C GLN A 157 19.16 -28.74 -32.45
N GLU A 158 18.21 -29.66 -32.66
CA GLU A 158 16.89 -29.32 -33.24
C GLU A 158 15.87 -28.80 -32.22
N CYS A 159 15.99 -29.17 -30.95
CA CYS A 159 15.11 -28.64 -29.89
C CYS A 159 15.49 -27.21 -29.46
N PHE A 160 16.58 -26.66 -30.00
CA PHE A 160 17.04 -25.29 -29.81
C PHE A 160 16.73 -24.35 -31.00
N LYS A 161 15.99 -24.81 -32.03
CA LYS A 161 15.52 -23.97 -33.14
C LYS A 161 14.14 -23.40 -32.90
#